data_AF-A0A0G0XNM1-F1
#
_entry.id   AF-A0A0G0XNM1-F1
#
_cell.length_a   1.000
_cell.length_b   1.000
_cell.length_c   1.000
_cell.angle_alpha   90.00
_cell.angle_beta   90.00
_cell.angle_gamma   90.00
#
_symmetry.space_group_name_H-M   'P 1'
#
loop_
_entity.id
_entity.type
_entity.pdbx_description
1 polymer ?
#
loop_
_entity_poly.entity_id
_entity_poly.type
_entity_poly.pdbx_seq_one_letter_code
_entity_poly.pdbx_strand_id
1 'polypeptide(L)'
;MSSGLDARFSQAIKVIYEHIKTGEGFSYVPGFVVRADEVTFTVRDSVVASPTPAPVKALNDVSIAIRLNVEWPRAIRAFVKNPILGTGYSSIDLATDNDYLRMLGEIGLLGFAAFVLIFLNIGKTFLKTFSIKEKLGDIEKSYVFGVMGGVIGTFATAFLIDLFEASKFAIIFWLLLGSAVNLTKSKLNEE
;
A
#
# COMPACT_ATOMS: atom_id res chain seq x y z
N MET A 1 -5.80 -17.44 37.83
CA MET A 1 -5.40 -16.64 36.65
C MET A 1 -6.06 -15.27 36.77
N SER A 2 -5.37 -14.30 37.36
CA SER A 2 -5.71 -12.89 37.21
C SER A 2 -4.69 -12.34 36.23
N SER A 3 -5.14 -12.00 35.02
CA SER A 3 -4.26 -11.32 34.06
C SER A 3 -3.89 -9.99 34.69
N GLY A 4 -2.60 -9.73 34.95
CA GLY A 4 -2.07 -8.48 35.53
C GLY A 4 -2.27 -7.23 34.66
N LEU A 5 -3.38 -7.18 33.91
CA LEU A 5 -3.92 -6.04 33.18
C LEU A 5 -4.14 -4.86 34.13
N ASP A 6 -4.68 -5.12 35.32
CA ASP A 6 -4.94 -4.11 36.35
C ASP A 6 -3.66 -3.37 36.77
N ALA A 7 -2.56 -4.10 37.00
CA ALA A 7 -1.26 -3.52 37.31
C ALA A 7 -0.69 -2.70 36.14
N ARG A 8 -0.92 -3.15 34.89
CA ARG A 8 -0.44 -2.45 33.69
C ARG A 8 -1.22 -1.16 33.42
N PHE A 9 -2.54 -1.19 33.62
CA PHE A 9 -3.38 -0.02 33.45
C PHE A 9 -3.17 1.01 34.56
N SER A 10 -2.98 0.58 35.82
CA SER A 10 -2.69 1.51 36.91
C SER A 10 -1.35 2.22 36.72
N GLN A 11 -0.34 1.50 36.23
CA GLN A 11 0.97 2.06 35.88
C GLN A 11 0.85 3.11 34.76
N ALA A 12 0.10 2.81 33.70
CA ALA A 12 -0.11 3.72 32.57
C ALA A 12 -0.85 5.00 33.01
N ILE A 13 -1.90 4.87 33.81
CA ILE A 13 -2.68 6.00 34.33
C ILE A 13 -1.82 6.88 35.24
N LYS A 14 -0.99 6.28 36.09
CA LYS A 14 -0.10 7.03 37.00
C LYS A 14 0.93 7.87 36.22
N VAL A 15 1.54 7.30 35.19
CA VAL A 15 2.51 8.01 34.32
C VAL A 15 1.85 9.16 33.58
N ILE A 16 0.62 8.98 33.09
CA ILE A 16 -0.15 10.05 32.42
C ILE A 16 -0.51 11.16 33.42
N TYR A 17 -0.92 10.81 34.64
CA TYR A 17 -1.28 11.77 35.67
C TYR A 17 -0.09 12.62 36.13
N GLU A 18 1.07 11.98 36.35
CA GLU A 18 2.30 12.68 36.70
C GLU A 18 2.73 13.65 35.59
N HIS A 19 2.58 13.25 34.32
CA HIS A 19 2.88 14.06 33.15
C HIS A 19 1.99 15.32 33.04
N ILE A 20 0.68 15.18 33.20
CA ILE A 20 -0.27 16.31 33.16
C ILE A 20 0.06 17.33 34.27
N LYS A 21 0.57 16.86 35.41
CA LYS A 21 0.88 17.69 36.57
C LYS A 21 2.25 18.39 36.47
N THR A 22 3.20 17.82 35.73
CA THR A 22 4.57 18.37 35.61
C THR A 22 4.87 19.10 34.30
N GLY A 23 4.07 18.90 33.25
CA GLY A 23 4.03 19.80 32.08
C GLY A 23 5.28 19.84 31.20
N GLU A 24 6.25 18.91 31.33
CA GLU A 24 7.45 18.87 30.48
C GLU A 24 7.36 17.88 29.31
N GLY A 25 7.94 18.30 28.18
CA GLY A 25 7.88 17.66 26.88
C GLY A 25 8.59 16.31 26.79
N PHE A 26 8.06 15.46 25.93
CA PHE A 26 8.49 14.09 25.66
C PHE A 26 9.92 14.01 25.06
N SER A 27 10.86 13.42 25.80
CA SER A 27 12.07 12.79 25.26
C SER A 27 12.11 11.34 25.72
N TYR A 28 11.98 10.38 24.80
CA TYR A 28 11.88 8.95 25.10
C TYR A 28 13.24 8.27 25.38
N VAL A 29 14.24 9.02 25.85
CA VAL A 29 15.50 8.48 26.38
C VAL A 29 16.04 9.51 27.36
N PRO A 30 16.04 9.26 28.69
CA PRO A 30 17.30 8.83 29.33
C PRO A 30 17.19 8.02 30.66
N GLY A 31 18.18 7.16 30.91
CA GLY A 31 18.81 7.13 32.24
C GLY A 31 18.46 6.04 33.26
N PHE A 32 17.73 4.97 32.93
CA PHE A 32 17.61 3.80 33.82
C PHE A 32 18.49 2.63 33.36
N VAL A 33 19.44 2.24 34.21
CA VAL A 33 20.14 0.96 34.13
C VAL A 33 19.14 -0.14 34.45
N VAL A 34 18.72 -0.88 33.43
CA VAL A 34 17.89 -2.08 33.59
C VAL A 34 18.80 -3.21 34.08
N ARG A 35 18.75 -3.55 35.38
CA ARG A 35 19.14 -4.89 35.81
C ARG A 35 18.01 -5.83 35.40
N ALA A 36 18.33 -6.78 34.52
CA ALA A 36 17.45 -7.92 34.28
C ALA A 36 17.44 -8.77 35.55
N ASP A 37 16.41 -8.67 36.37
CA ASP A 37 16.08 -9.78 37.27
C ASP A 37 15.57 -10.91 36.38
N GLU A 38 16.33 -12.01 36.35
CA GLU A 38 16.01 -13.24 35.62
C GLU A 38 14.76 -13.89 36.21
N VAL A 39 13.58 -13.39 35.85
CA VAL A 39 12.36 -14.17 35.97
C VAL A 39 12.46 -15.30 34.95
N THR A 40 12.86 -16.47 35.44
CA THR A 40 12.97 -17.71 34.66
C THR A 40 11.57 -18.15 34.26
N PHE A 41 11.14 -17.72 33.07
CA PHE A 41 10.06 -18.40 32.38
C PHE A 41 10.60 -19.74 31.90
N THR A 42 9.95 -20.85 32.27
CA THR A 42 10.28 -22.18 31.74
C THR A 42 9.90 -22.22 30.26
N VAL A 43 10.78 -21.70 29.42
CA VAL A 43 10.77 -21.91 27.97
C VAL A 43 10.95 -23.40 27.77
N ARG A 44 10.00 -24.06 27.07
CA ARG A 44 10.21 -25.43 26.61
C ARG A 44 11.45 -25.42 25.72
N ASP A 45 12.48 -26.16 26.14
CA ASP A 45 13.73 -26.35 25.41
C ASP A 45 13.44 -26.83 23.99
N SER A 46 13.42 -25.88 23.07
CA SER A 46 13.34 -26.12 21.65
C SER A 46 14.77 -26.36 21.19
N VAL A 47 15.16 -27.64 21.23
CA VAL A 47 16.07 -28.34 20.32
C VAL A 47 17.21 -27.48 19.73
N VAL A 48 18.41 -27.72 20.25
CA VAL A 48 19.73 -27.61 19.59
C VAL A 48 19.96 -26.35 18.76
N ALA A 49 20.72 -25.40 19.34
CA ALA A 49 21.35 -24.32 18.61
C ALA A 49 22.22 -24.89 17.47
N SER A 50 21.74 -24.79 16.22
CA SER A 50 22.64 -24.82 15.08
C SER A 50 23.59 -23.63 15.17
N PRO A 51 24.88 -23.78 14.84
CA PRO A 51 25.82 -22.67 14.86
C PRO A 51 25.29 -21.60 13.91
N THR A 52 24.89 -20.45 14.46
CA THR A 52 24.49 -19.28 13.69
C THR A 52 25.68 -18.91 12.81
N PRO A 53 25.60 -19.07 11.47
CA PRO A 53 26.65 -18.57 10.61
C PRO A 53 26.73 -17.05 10.84
N ALA A 54 27.96 -16.52 10.89
CA ALA A 54 28.22 -15.10 11.10
C ALA A 54 27.26 -14.24 10.25
N PRO A 55 26.74 -13.11 10.76
CA PRO A 55 25.82 -12.29 10.00
C PRO A 55 26.57 -11.79 8.77
N VAL A 56 26.31 -12.41 7.63
CA VAL A 56 26.73 -11.88 6.34
C VAL A 56 26.10 -10.50 6.32
N LYS A 57 26.93 -9.45 6.23
CA LYS A 57 26.47 -8.08 6.07
C LYS A 57 25.76 -8.01 4.72
N ALA A 58 24.47 -8.38 4.72
CA ALA A 58 23.61 -8.23 3.58
C ALA A 58 23.40 -6.72 3.43
N LEU A 59 24.22 -6.12 2.58
CA LEU A 59 24.01 -4.81 1.97
C LEU A 59 22.83 -4.87 0.97
N ASN A 60 21.81 -5.65 1.30
CA ASN A 60 20.59 -5.78 0.54
C ASN A 60 19.56 -4.92 1.25
N ASP A 61 19.03 -3.92 0.55
CA ASP A 61 17.85 -3.21 1.00
C ASP A 61 16.75 -4.24 1.32
N VAL A 62 16.39 -4.34 2.59
CA VAL A 62 15.48 -5.36 3.10
C VAL A 62 14.14 -5.28 2.38
N SER A 63 13.70 -4.07 2.01
CA SER A 63 12.43 -3.83 1.33
C SER A 63 12.40 -4.44 -0.08
N ILE A 64 13.43 -4.15 -0.89
CA ILE A 64 13.57 -4.69 -2.25
C ILE A 64 13.83 -6.20 -2.20
N ALA A 65 14.60 -6.67 -1.22
CA ALA A 65 14.89 -8.09 -1.07
C ALA A 65 13.63 -8.91 -0.77
N ILE A 66 12.72 -8.42 0.07
CA ILE A 66 11.45 -9.10 0.37
C ILE A 66 10.57 -9.16 -0.89
N ARG A 67 10.44 -8.04 -1.61
CA ARG A 67 9.66 -7.96 -2.85
C ARG A 67 10.13 -8.98 -3.89
N LEU A 68 11.42 -8.95 -4.22
CA LEU A 68 12.00 -9.77 -5.28
C LEU A 68 12.10 -11.25 -4.93
N ASN A 69 12.40 -11.60 -3.67
CA ASN A 69 12.63 -12.99 -3.28
C ASN A 69 11.38 -13.70 -2.76
N VAL A 70 10.40 -12.96 -2.23
CA VAL A 70 9.25 -13.54 -1.53
C VAL A 70 7.93 -13.17 -2.21
N GLU A 71 7.63 -11.88 -2.31
CA GLU A 71 6.29 -11.39 -2.69
C GLU A 71 6.01 -11.57 -4.19
N TRP A 72 6.90 -11.09 -5.05
CA TRP A 72 6.71 -11.19 -6.49
C TRP A 72 6.74 -12.64 -6.98
N PRO A 73 7.66 -13.51 -6.53
CA PRO A 73 7.60 -14.94 -6.87
C PRO A 73 6.31 -15.61 -6.39
N ARG A 74 5.76 -15.19 -5.23
CA ARG A 74 4.48 -15.71 -4.73
C ARG A 74 3.32 -15.30 -5.64
N ALA A 75 3.26 -14.04 -6.04
CA ALA A 75 2.23 -13.55 -6.95
C ALA A 75 2.30 -14.23 -8.32
N ILE A 76 3.52 -14.44 -8.84
CA ILE A 76 3.74 -15.18 -10.09
C ILE A 76 3.26 -16.63 -9.96
N ARG A 77 3.56 -17.31 -8.84
CA ARG A 77 3.05 -18.68 -8.62
C ARG A 77 1.53 -18.73 -8.55
N ALA A 78 0.88 -17.73 -7.95
CA ALA A 78 -0.58 -17.62 -7.93
C ALA A 78 -1.14 -17.46 -9.35
N PHE A 79 -0.56 -16.58 -10.16
CA PHE A 79 -0.94 -16.39 -11.57
C PHE A 79 -0.80 -17.68 -12.38
N VAL A 80 0.33 -18.40 -12.26
CA VAL A 80 0.57 -19.65 -12.99
C VAL A 80 -0.43 -20.75 -12.60
N LYS A 81 -0.95 -20.74 -11.37
CA LYS A 81 -1.94 -21.73 -10.91
C LYS A 81 -3.28 -21.60 -11.64
N ASN A 82 -3.73 -20.38 -11.91
CA ASN A 82 -4.95 -20.12 -12.67
C ASN A 82 -4.81 -18.82 -13.48
N PRO A 83 -4.23 -18.89 -14.70
CA PRO A 83 -3.88 -17.68 -15.45
C PRO A 83 -5.09 -16.94 -16.02
N ILE A 84 -6.23 -17.61 -16.22
CA ILE A 84 -7.41 -17.00 -16.87
C ILE A 84 -8.25 -16.24 -15.85
N LEU A 85 -8.66 -16.91 -14.76
CA LEU A 85 -9.58 -16.37 -13.77
C LEU A 85 -8.90 -15.90 -12.47
N GLY A 86 -7.63 -16.26 -12.27
CA GLY A 86 -6.91 -15.98 -11.02
C GLY A 86 -7.28 -16.90 -9.87
N THR A 87 -6.68 -16.66 -8.71
CA THR A 87 -6.90 -17.47 -7.49
C THR A 87 -7.96 -16.90 -6.54
N GLY A 88 -8.60 -15.79 -6.90
CA GLY A 88 -9.63 -15.08 -6.13
C GLY A 88 -9.10 -13.83 -5.42
N TYR A 89 -9.99 -12.90 -5.09
CA TYR A 89 -9.63 -11.70 -4.31
C TYR A 89 -9.06 -12.06 -2.94
N SER A 90 -8.05 -11.32 -2.51
CA SER A 90 -7.36 -11.55 -1.21
C SER A 90 -6.76 -12.96 -1.09
N SER A 91 -6.57 -13.67 -2.20
CA SER A 91 -5.87 -14.97 -2.22
C SER A 91 -4.36 -14.83 -2.15
N ILE A 92 -3.85 -13.63 -2.46
CA ILE A 92 -2.45 -13.26 -2.28
C ILE A 92 -2.36 -12.42 -1.01
N ASP A 93 -1.24 -12.55 -0.31
CA ASP A 93 -0.99 -11.87 0.96
C ASP A 93 -1.08 -10.34 0.82
N LEU A 94 -1.35 -9.67 1.95
CA LEU A 94 -1.74 -8.26 2.01
C LEU A 94 -0.63 -7.30 1.52
N ALA A 95 0.62 -7.73 1.49
CA ALA A 95 1.76 -6.97 0.97
C ALA A 95 2.37 -7.70 -0.24
N THR A 96 1.88 -7.42 -1.46
CA THR A 96 2.56 -7.87 -2.69
C THR A 96 3.44 -6.75 -3.25
N ASP A 97 3.17 -5.50 -2.88
CA ASP A 97 3.93 -4.31 -3.28
C ASP A 97 4.12 -4.24 -4.80
N ASN A 98 3.05 -4.59 -5.54
CA ASN A 98 2.94 -4.52 -7.00
C ASN A 98 1.50 -4.82 -7.42
N ASP A 99 0.75 -3.78 -7.77
CA ASP A 99 -0.67 -3.90 -8.15
C ASP A 99 -0.85 -4.81 -9.37
N TYR A 100 0.06 -4.76 -10.34
CA TYR A 100 -0.07 -5.56 -11.56
C TYR A 100 0.09 -7.06 -11.29
N LEU A 101 1.08 -7.44 -10.49
CA LEU A 101 1.31 -8.83 -10.10
C LEU A 101 0.18 -9.34 -9.20
N ARG A 102 -0.31 -8.50 -8.27
CA ARG A 102 -1.49 -8.83 -7.45
C ARG A 102 -2.70 -9.08 -8.34
N MET A 103 -3.03 -8.15 -9.22
CA MET A 103 -4.17 -8.29 -10.14
C MET A 103 -4.05 -9.55 -11.01
N LEU A 104 -2.89 -9.80 -11.60
CA LEU A 104 -2.68 -10.98 -12.42
C LEU A 104 -2.88 -12.26 -11.59
N GLY A 105 -2.34 -12.34 -10.38
CA GLY A 105 -2.51 -13.53 -9.56
C GLY A 105 -3.92 -13.71 -8.99
N GLU A 106 -4.60 -12.64 -8.57
CA GLU A 106 -5.92 -12.71 -7.92
C GLU A 106 -7.07 -12.86 -8.90
N ILE A 107 -7.11 -12.05 -9.96
CA ILE A 107 -8.24 -11.99 -10.92
C ILE A 107 -7.86 -12.47 -12.33
N GLY A 108 -6.61 -12.90 -12.53
CA GLY A 108 -6.15 -13.48 -13.79
C GLY A 108 -6.08 -12.49 -14.93
N LEU A 109 -5.82 -13.02 -16.13
CA LEU A 109 -5.75 -12.24 -17.35
C LEU A 109 -7.10 -11.60 -17.70
N LEU A 110 -8.23 -12.26 -17.38
CA LEU A 110 -9.56 -11.72 -17.67
C LEU A 110 -9.83 -10.45 -16.86
N GLY A 111 -9.60 -10.49 -15.55
CA GLY A 111 -9.76 -9.32 -14.68
C GLY A 111 -8.77 -8.21 -15.01
N PHE A 112 -7.50 -8.57 -15.28
CA PHE A 112 -6.49 -7.62 -15.72
C PHE A 112 -6.88 -6.96 -17.06
N ALA A 113 -7.38 -7.72 -18.04
CA ALA A 113 -7.84 -7.19 -19.32
C ALA A 113 -9.03 -6.25 -19.13
N ALA A 114 -9.99 -6.59 -18.28
CA ALA A 114 -11.13 -5.71 -17.96
C ALA A 114 -10.66 -4.38 -17.37
N PHE A 115 -9.69 -4.41 -16.45
CA PHE A 115 -9.09 -3.20 -15.89
C PHE A 115 -8.37 -2.36 -16.96
N VAL A 116 -7.55 -2.98 -17.81
CA VAL A 116 -6.87 -2.29 -18.91
C VAL A 116 -7.89 -1.67 -19.88
N LEU A 117 -9.00 -2.36 -20.17
CA LEU A 117 -10.06 -1.84 -21.03
C LEU A 117 -10.71 -0.56 -20.49
N ILE A 118 -10.90 -0.45 -19.17
CA ILE A 118 -11.39 0.77 -18.53
C ILE A 118 -10.46 1.93 -18.86
N PHE A 119 -9.15 1.74 -18.65
CA PHE A 119 -8.16 2.79 -18.92
C PHE A 119 -7.95 3.07 -20.40
N LEU A 120 -8.11 2.08 -21.29
CA LEU A 120 -8.11 2.31 -22.74
C LEU A 120 -9.31 3.18 -23.16
N ASN A 121 -10.49 3.00 -22.55
CA ASN A 121 -11.66 3.83 -22.83
C ASN A 121 -11.46 5.28 -22.34
N ILE A 122 -10.93 5.43 -21.13
CA ILE A 122 -10.59 6.73 -20.54
C ILE A 122 -9.51 7.42 -21.38
N GLY A 123 -8.45 6.70 -21.75
CA GLY A 123 -7.37 7.19 -22.61
C GLY A 123 -7.88 7.68 -23.97
N LYS A 124 -8.82 6.95 -24.61
CA LYS A 124 -9.50 7.43 -25.82
C LYS A 124 -10.24 8.75 -25.60
N THR A 125 -10.89 8.92 -24.44
CA THR A 125 -11.56 10.18 -24.10
C THR A 125 -10.56 11.31 -23.92
N PHE A 126 -9.45 11.07 -23.22
CA PHE A 126 -8.37 12.04 -23.03
C PHE A 126 -7.63 12.41 -24.32
N LEU A 127 -7.49 11.48 -25.26
CA LEU A 127 -6.93 11.80 -26.58
C LEU A 127 -7.83 12.77 -27.35
N LYS A 128 -9.16 12.72 -27.17
CA LYS A 128 -10.09 13.69 -27.77
C LYS A 128 -9.97 15.07 -27.14
N THR A 129 -9.50 15.18 -25.90
CA THR A 129 -9.26 16.47 -25.22
C THR A 129 -8.33 17.37 -26.04
N PHE A 130 -7.34 16.80 -26.75
CA PHE A 130 -6.44 17.59 -27.60
C PHE A 130 -7.15 18.28 -28.77
N SER A 131 -8.25 17.70 -29.28
CA SER A 131 -9.06 18.29 -30.35
C SER A 131 -10.00 19.40 -29.85
N ILE A 132 -10.44 19.32 -28.59
CA ILE A 132 -11.36 20.29 -27.97
C ILE A 132 -10.65 21.27 -27.02
N LYS A 133 -9.31 21.32 -27.03
CA LYS A 133 -8.50 22.15 -26.12
C LYS A 133 -8.86 23.64 -26.15
N GLU A 134 -9.37 24.13 -27.27
CA GLU A 134 -9.78 25.54 -27.45
C GLU A 134 -11.18 25.82 -26.90
N LYS A 135 -12.00 24.78 -26.68
CA LYS A 135 -13.34 24.89 -26.04
C LYS A 135 -13.27 24.87 -24.51
N LEU A 136 -12.13 24.50 -23.94
CA LEU A 136 -11.90 24.40 -22.50
C LEU A 136 -11.37 25.74 -21.97
N GLY A 137 -11.91 26.20 -20.84
CA GLY A 137 -11.32 27.33 -20.12
C GLY A 137 -9.93 27.00 -19.56
N ASP A 138 -9.13 28.01 -19.20
CA ASP A 138 -7.75 27.81 -18.73
C ASP A 138 -7.65 26.90 -17.48
N ILE A 139 -8.60 27.05 -16.55
CA ILE A 139 -8.69 26.24 -15.33
C ILE A 139 -9.09 24.80 -15.67
N GLU A 140 -10.10 24.63 -16.52
CA GLU A 140 -10.59 23.32 -16.96
C GLU A 140 -9.50 22.53 -17.68
N LYS A 141 -8.78 23.20 -18.57
CA LYS A 141 -7.65 22.67 -19.31
C LYS A 141 -6.55 22.21 -18.36
N SER A 142 -6.12 23.08 -17.44
CA SER A 142 -5.08 22.76 -16.45
C SER A 142 -5.49 21.58 -15.57
N TYR A 143 -6.76 21.52 -15.16
CA TYR A 143 -7.32 20.43 -14.38
C TYR A 143 -7.28 19.09 -15.15
N VAL A 144 -7.79 19.05 -16.38
CA VAL A 144 -7.82 17.82 -17.18
C VAL A 144 -6.41 17.31 -17.47
N PHE A 145 -5.49 18.19 -17.90
CA PHE A 145 -4.09 17.80 -18.14
C PHE A 145 -3.37 17.37 -16.85
N GLY A 146 -3.68 18.01 -15.71
CA GLY A 146 -3.18 17.59 -14.40
C GLY A 146 -3.63 16.19 -14.01
N VAL A 147 -4.93 15.88 -14.20
CA VAL A 147 -5.46 14.53 -13.96
C VAL A 147 -4.84 13.51 -14.92
N MET A 148 -4.67 13.85 -16.21
CA MET A 148 -3.98 12.99 -17.18
C MET A 148 -2.55 12.65 -16.73
N GLY A 149 -1.78 13.64 -16.30
CA GLY A 149 -0.43 13.43 -15.75
C GLY A 149 -0.45 12.58 -14.47
N GLY A 150 -1.42 12.82 -13.59
CA GLY A 150 -1.64 12.05 -12.37
C GLY A 150 -1.92 10.57 -12.64
N VAL A 151 -2.71 10.24 -13.67
CA VAL A 151 -2.96 8.85 -14.10
C VAL A 151 -1.67 8.17 -14.54
N ILE A 152 -0.82 8.85 -15.32
CA ILE A 152 0.48 8.30 -15.74
C ILE A 152 1.40 8.05 -14.53
N GLY A 153 1.48 9.01 -13.60
CA GLY A 153 2.25 8.86 -12.36
C GLY A 153 1.73 7.74 -11.45
N THR A 154 0.41 7.55 -11.41
CA THR A 154 -0.24 6.45 -10.69
C THR A 154 0.22 5.10 -11.26
N PHE A 155 0.23 4.93 -12.58
CA PHE A 155 0.70 3.70 -13.21
C PHE A 155 2.18 3.41 -12.97
N ALA A 156 3.03 4.44 -12.90
CA ALA A 156 4.42 4.27 -12.54
C ALA A 156 4.57 3.79 -11.09
N THR A 157 3.77 4.35 -10.17
CA THR A 157 3.79 3.99 -8.75
C THR A 157 3.24 2.59 -8.50
N ALA A 158 2.24 2.16 -9.28
CA ALA A 158 1.60 0.85 -9.20
C ALA A 158 2.56 -0.35 -9.41
N PHE A 159 3.76 -0.13 -9.95
CA PHE A 159 4.80 -1.17 -10.04
C PHE A 159 5.42 -1.54 -8.68
N LEU A 160 5.36 -0.65 -7.69
CA LEU A 160 6.08 -0.80 -6.42
C LEU A 160 5.16 -0.79 -5.20
N ILE A 161 3.91 -0.35 -5.36
CA ILE A 161 2.95 -0.18 -4.27
C ILE A 161 1.58 -0.62 -4.75
N ASP A 162 0.81 -1.23 -3.84
CA ASP A 162 -0.57 -1.63 -4.06
C ASP A 162 -1.52 -0.42 -3.88
N LEU A 163 -1.55 0.46 -4.89
CA LEU A 163 -2.18 1.78 -4.85
C LEU A 163 -3.68 1.73 -5.15
N PHE A 164 -4.10 0.91 -6.11
CA PHE A 164 -5.51 0.76 -6.49
C PHE A 164 -6.33 -0.02 -5.45
N GLU A 165 -5.66 -0.88 -4.66
CA GLU A 165 -6.26 -1.60 -3.53
C GLU A 165 -6.51 -0.67 -2.32
N ALA A 166 -5.71 0.39 -2.18
CA ALA A 166 -5.80 1.32 -1.07
C ALA A 166 -7.05 2.21 -1.18
N SER A 167 -8.09 1.89 -0.39
CA SER A 167 -9.40 2.57 -0.45
C SER A 167 -9.35 4.09 -0.37
N LYS A 168 -8.47 4.65 0.48
CA LYS A 168 -8.29 6.11 0.62
C LYS A 168 -7.81 6.78 -0.66
N PHE A 169 -6.90 6.13 -1.38
CA PHE A 169 -6.42 6.62 -2.66
C PHE A 169 -7.48 6.41 -3.74
N ALA A 170 -8.01 5.19 -3.84
CA ALA A 170 -8.95 4.81 -4.88
C ALA A 170 -10.17 5.73 -4.93
N ILE A 171 -10.77 6.07 -3.79
CA ILE A 171 -11.95 6.94 -3.73
C ILE A 171 -11.66 8.32 -4.34
N ILE A 172 -10.54 8.95 -3.96
CA ILE A 172 -10.16 10.29 -4.45
C ILE A 172 -9.76 10.21 -5.93
N PHE A 173 -8.99 9.19 -6.30
CA PHE A 173 -8.54 8.97 -7.67
C PHE A 173 -9.72 8.80 -8.63
N TRP A 174 -10.67 7.91 -8.32
CA TRP A 174 -11.83 7.67 -9.17
C TRP A 174 -12.76 8.87 -9.24
N LEU A 175 -12.90 9.63 -8.15
CA LEU A 175 -13.68 10.86 -8.14
C LEU A 175 -13.11 11.89 -9.12
N LEU A 176 -11.81 12.20 -9.00
CA LEU A 176 -11.13 13.19 -9.85
C LEU A 176 -11.08 12.73 -11.32
N LEU A 177 -10.83 11.45 -11.55
CA LEU A 177 -10.81 10.87 -12.88
C LEU A 177 -12.19 10.92 -13.54
N GLY A 178 -13.24 10.56 -12.79
CA GLY A 178 -14.62 10.60 -13.25
C GLY A 178 -15.08 12.02 -13.60
N SER A 179 -14.77 13.02 -12.77
CA SER A 179 -15.11 14.41 -13.07
C SER A 179 -14.36 14.96 -14.28
N ALA A 180 -13.08 14.64 -14.46
CA ALA A 180 -12.31 15.05 -15.65
C ALA A 180 -12.85 14.43 -16.95
N VAL A 181 -13.25 13.15 -16.89
CA VAL A 181 -13.88 12.45 -18.02
C VAL A 181 -15.24 13.08 -18.35
N ASN A 182 -16.05 13.39 -17.34
CA ASN A 182 -17.36 14.03 -17.54
C ASN A 182 -17.21 15.41 -18.20
N LEU A 183 -16.31 16.24 -17.68
CA LEU A 183 -16.02 17.56 -18.24
C LEU A 183 -15.57 17.50 -19.71
N THR A 184 -14.72 16.52 -20.04
CA THR A 184 -14.27 16.31 -21.43
C THR A 184 -15.45 15.90 -22.32
N LYS A 185 -16.32 15.03 -21.84
CA LYS A 185 -17.49 14.55 -22.60
C LYS A 185 -18.56 15.62 -22.78
N SER A 186 -18.83 16.45 -21.78
CA SER A 186 -19.81 17.53 -21.90
C SER A 186 -19.39 18.52 -22.98
N LYS A 187 -18.12 18.94 -23.00
CA LYS A 187 -17.57 19.83 -24.03
C LYS A 187 -17.49 19.22 -25.43
N LEU A 188 -17.39 17.89 -25.52
CA LEU A 188 -17.47 17.19 -26.79
C LEU A 188 -18.89 17.16 -27.36
N ASN A 189 -19.90 17.09 -26.49
CA ASN A 189 -21.31 17.02 -26.89
C ASN A 189 -21.96 18.41 -27.11
N GLU A 190 -21.25 19.51 -26.79
CA GLU A 190 -21.64 20.88 -27.13
C GLU A 190 -21.39 21.21 -28.63
N GLU A 191 -21.34 20.21 -29.51
CA GLU A 191 -21.42 20.36 -30.98
C GLU A 191 -22.87 20.58 -31.44
#